data_AF-A0A960CE37-F1
#
_entry.id   AF-A0A960CE37-F1
#
_cell.length_a   1.000
_cell.length_b   1.000
_cell.length_c   1.000
_cell.angle_alpha   90.00
_cell.angle_beta   90.00
_cell.angle_gamma   90.00
#
_symmetry.space_group_name_H-M   'P 1'
#
loop_
_entity.id
_entity.type
_entity.pdbx_description
1 polymer ?
#
loop_
_entity_poly.entity_id
_entity_poly.type
_entity_poly.pdbx_seq_one_letter_code
_entity_poly.pdbx_strand_id
1 'polypeptide(L)'
;MNIPSEAYIVDDNGIPIGHIDFDKLTRDATLLMYEMAETAGDDAATDRVAIRWTNRADITPDYFGYLAATALSLTVRHVLAPTLDAVAAAGVDLRPGLRAAADDARRDLNKVN
;
A
#
# COMPACT_ATOMS: atom_id res chain seq x y z
N MET A 1 -13.95 -16.69 5.72
CA MET A 1 -14.70 -15.74 4.88
C MET A 1 -14.33 -16.06 3.44
N ASN A 2 -15.29 -16.43 2.59
CA ASN A 2 -15.01 -16.80 1.19
C ASN A 2 -14.98 -15.50 0.38
N ILE A 3 -13.79 -14.98 0.08
CA ILE A 3 -13.65 -13.78 -0.76
C ILE A 3 -13.93 -14.21 -2.20
N PRO A 4 -14.76 -13.47 -2.97
CA PRO A 4 -14.95 -13.75 -4.40
C PRO A 4 -13.62 -13.76 -5.14
N SER A 5 -13.47 -14.60 -6.17
CA SER A 5 -12.26 -14.61 -7.01
C SER A 5 -12.13 -13.35 -7.86
N GLU A 6 -13.25 -12.76 -8.24
CA GLU A 6 -13.31 -11.58 -9.09
C GLU A 6 -14.42 -10.62 -8.66
N ALA A 7 -14.29 -9.34 -8.99
CA ALA A 7 -15.31 -8.31 -8.80
C ALA A 7 -15.34 -7.33 -9.97
N TYR A 8 -16.52 -6.77 -10.25
CA TYR A 8 -16.67 -5.62 -11.14
C TYR A 8 -16.88 -4.36 -10.31
N ILE A 9 -16.16 -3.30 -10.67
CA ILE A 9 -16.38 -1.95 -10.15
C ILE A 9 -17.46 -1.33 -11.03
N VAL A 10 -18.51 -0.82 -10.41
CA VAL A 10 -19.61 -0.15 -11.12
C VAL A 10 -19.64 1.34 -10.77
N ASP A 11 -20.10 2.15 -11.72
CA ASP A 11 -20.44 3.55 -11.44
C ASP A 11 -21.78 3.67 -10.67
N ASP A 12 -22.20 4.91 -10.40
CA ASP A 12 -23.44 5.22 -9.68
C ASP A 12 -24.71 4.72 -10.41
N ASN A 13 -24.61 4.38 -11.69
CA ASN A 13 -25.70 3.86 -12.51
C ASN A 13 -25.65 2.32 -12.66
N GLY A 14 -24.69 1.66 -12.01
CA GLY A 14 -24.50 0.21 -12.11
C GLY A 14 -23.76 -0.24 -13.39
N ILE A 15 -23.15 0.68 -14.13
CA ILE A 15 -22.37 0.35 -15.33
C ILE A 15 -20.97 -0.12 -14.90
N PRO A 16 -20.51 -1.30 -15.35
CA PRO A 16 -19.15 -1.75 -15.05
C PRO A 16 -18.11 -0.81 -15.65
N ILE A 17 -17.29 -0.19 -14.79
CA ILE A 17 -16.17 0.68 -15.16
C ILE A 17 -14.82 -0.01 -14.95
N GLY A 18 -14.79 -1.12 -14.21
CA GLY A 18 -13.56 -1.86 -13.98
C GLY A 18 -13.81 -3.31 -13.57
N HIS A 19 -12.74 -4.11 -13.65
CA HIS A 19 -12.73 -5.52 -13.26
C HIS A 19 -11.49 -5.78 -12.39
N ILE A 20 -11.68 -6.49 -11.29
CA ILE A 20 -10.64 -6.88 -10.36
C ILE A 20 -10.61 -8.40 -10.32
N ASP A 21 -9.45 -8.96 -10.67
CA ASP A 21 -9.04 -10.32 -10.34
C ASP A 21 -8.25 -10.25 -9.01
N PHE A 22 -8.79 -10.84 -7.94
CA PHE A 22 -8.19 -10.74 -6.60
C PHE A 22 -6.90 -11.55 -6.45
N ASP A 23 -6.73 -12.62 -7.22
CA ASP A 23 -5.50 -13.40 -7.23
C ASP A 23 -4.38 -12.62 -7.92
N LYS A 24 -4.68 -12.02 -9.08
CA LYS A 24 -3.77 -11.11 -9.75
C LYS A 24 -3.43 -9.90 -8.88
N LEU A 25 -4.43 -9.28 -8.25
CA LEU A 25 -4.26 -8.13 -7.36
C LEU A 25 -3.32 -8.46 -6.20
N THR A 26 -3.55 -9.60 -5.53
CA THR A 26 -2.72 -10.01 -4.38
C THR A 26 -1.29 -10.28 -4.80
N ARG A 27 -1.08 -10.96 -5.93
CA ARG A 27 0.26 -11.22 -6.48
C ARG A 27 0.97 -9.92 -6.83
N ASP A 28 0.31 -9.05 -7.60
CA ASP A 28 0.86 -7.79 -8.06
C ASP A 28 1.17 -6.87 -6.85
N ALA A 29 0.29 -6.83 -5.85
CA ALA A 29 0.49 -6.05 -4.62
C ALA A 29 1.68 -6.56 -3.80
N THR A 30 1.88 -7.88 -3.75
CA THR A 30 3.03 -8.48 -3.07
C THR A 30 4.34 -8.09 -3.73
N LEU A 31 4.39 -8.06 -5.06
CA LEU A 31 5.58 -7.62 -5.81
C LEU A 31 5.84 -6.13 -5.59
N LEU A 32 4.80 -5.29 -5.76
CA LEU A 32 4.91 -3.86 -5.53
C LEU A 32 5.38 -3.55 -4.11
N MET A 33 4.86 -4.24 -3.10
CA MET A 33 5.30 -4.13 -1.70
C MET A 33 6.81 -4.35 -1.58
N TYR A 34 7.34 -5.46 -2.11
CA TYR A 34 8.75 -5.78 -1.96
C TYR A 34 9.66 -4.84 -2.77
N GLU A 35 9.27 -4.44 -3.98
CA GLU A 35 10.05 -3.47 -4.77
C GLU A 35 10.12 -2.09 -4.09
N MET A 36 9.01 -1.65 -3.48
CA MET A 36 8.99 -0.41 -2.70
C MET A 36 9.83 -0.53 -1.42
N ALA A 37 9.76 -1.68 -0.74
CA ALA A 37 10.54 -1.92 0.46
C ALA A 37 12.05 -2.01 0.18
N GLU A 38 12.45 -2.62 -0.94
CA GLU A 38 13.86 -2.73 -1.37
C GLU A 38 14.50 -1.36 -1.60
N THR A 39 13.71 -0.39 -2.06
CA THR A 39 14.17 0.96 -2.40
C THR A 39 14.01 1.96 -1.26
N ALA A 40 13.56 1.51 -0.08
CA ALA A 40 13.33 2.37 1.07
C ALA A 40 14.61 3.13 1.49
N GLY A 41 14.52 4.46 1.57
CA GLY A 41 15.65 5.35 1.84
C GLY A 41 16.35 5.91 0.60
N ASP A 42 15.94 5.48 -0.61
CA ASP A 42 16.28 6.11 -1.88
C ASP A 42 14.98 6.54 -2.58
N ASP A 43 14.60 7.81 -2.38
CA ASP A 43 13.37 8.39 -2.92
C ASP A 43 13.31 8.31 -4.45
N ALA A 44 14.45 8.53 -5.13
CA ALA A 44 14.51 8.46 -6.58
C ALA A 44 14.32 7.02 -7.09
N ALA A 45 14.82 6.02 -6.37
CA ALA A 45 14.55 4.61 -6.69
C ALA A 45 13.10 4.23 -6.45
N THR A 46 12.52 4.70 -5.35
CA THR A 46 11.11 4.51 -5.00
C THR A 46 10.20 5.10 -6.08
N ASP A 47 10.48 6.32 -6.55
CA ASP A 47 9.75 6.96 -7.65
C ASP A 47 9.84 6.15 -8.95
N ARG A 48 11.02 5.60 -9.25
CA ARG A 48 11.18 4.72 -10.43
C ARG A 48 10.33 3.46 -10.31
N VAL A 49 10.15 2.89 -9.12
CA VAL A 49 9.24 1.75 -8.92
C VAL A 49 7.81 2.18 -9.23
N ALA A 50 7.33 3.27 -8.62
CA ALA A 50 5.98 3.78 -8.85
C ALA A 50 5.71 4.04 -10.34
N ILE A 51 6.62 4.75 -11.01
CA ILE A 51 6.51 5.08 -12.45
C ILE A 51 6.45 3.82 -13.31
N ARG A 52 7.29 2.81 -13.04
CA ARG A 52 7.26 1.54 -13.79
C ARG A 52 5.92 0.84 -13.65
N TRP A 53 5.38 0.77 -12.43
CA TRP A 53 4.12 0.10 -12.15
C TRP A 53 2.93 0.84 -12.79
N THR A 54 2.86 2.17 -12.68
CA THR A 54 1.78 2.96 -13.28
C THR A 54 1.81 2.95 -14.81
N ASN A 55 2.98 2.77 -15.43
CA ASN A 55 3.14 2.72 -16.90
C ASN A 55 2.95 1.32 -17.51
N ARG A 56 2.63 0.31 -16.71
CA ARG A 56 2.35 -1.04 -17.24
C ARG A 56 1.05 -1.03 -18.05
N ALA A 57 1.10 -1.58 -19.26
CA ALA A 57 -0.05 -1.62 -20.16
C ALA A 57 -1.25 -2.42 -19.62
N ASP A 58 -1.00 -3.34 -18.67
CA ASP A 58 -2.04 -4.16 -18.02
C ASP A 58 -2.61 -3.53 -16.73
N ILE A 59 -2.20 -2.31 -16.39
CA ILE A 59 -2.63 -1.61 -15.18
C ILE A 59 -3.45 -0.38 -15.56
N THR A 60 -4.73 -0.40 -15.21
CA THR A 60 -5.61 0.77 -15.33
C THR A 60 -5.45 1.69 -14.11
N PRO A 61 -5.77 2.99 -14.22
CA PRO A 61 -5.75 3.90 -13.08
C PRO A 61 -6.60 3.41 -11.90
N ASP A 62 -7.80 2.90 -12.17
CA ASP A 62 -8.70 2.38 -11.14
C ASP A 62 -8.10 1.15 -10.45
N TYR A 63 -7.57 0.19 -11.23
CA TYR A 63 -6.90 -0.98 -10.67
C TYR A 63 -5.68 -0.60 -9.84
N PHE A 64 -4.91 0.41 -10.27
CA PHE A 64 -3.75 0.88 -9.54
C PHE A 64 -4.11 1.40 -8.14
N GLY A 65 -5.27 2.03 -7.96
CA GLY A 65 -5.77 2.44 -6.64
C GLY A 65 -5.92 1.26 -5.68
N TYR A 66 -6.56 0.18 -6.12
CA TYR A 66 -6.70 -1.05 -5.32
C TYR A 66 -5.37 -1.74 -5.08
N LEU A 67 -4.51 -1.76 -6.11
CA LEU A 67 -3.17 -2.32 -6.03
C LEU A 67 -2.33 -1.60 -4.98
N ALA A 68 -2.28 -0.26 -5.02
CA ALA A 68 -1.51 0.55 -4.09
C ALA A 68 -2.04 0.42 -2.65
N ALA A 69 -3.37 0.43 -2.46
CA ALA A 69 -3.96 0.23 -1.14
C ALA A 69 -3.64 -1.16 -0.56
N THR A 70 -3.71 -2.20 -1.40
CA THR A 70 -3.37 -3.58 -1.01
C THR A 70 -1.89 -3.70 -0.68
N ALA A 71 -1.01 -3.18 -1.53
CA ALA A 71 0.43 -3.19 -1.32
C ALA A 71 0.79 -2.45 -0.03
N LEU A 72 0.19 -1.28 0.24
CA LEU A 72 0.40 -0.54 1.49
C LEU A 72 0.02 -1.35 2.73
N SER A 73 -1.15 -2.00 2.71
CA SER A 73 -1.58 -2.89 3.80
C SER A 73 -0.58 -4.05 4.00
N LEU A 74 -0.10 -4.65 2.91
CA LEU A 74 0.90 -5.70 2.97
C LEU A 74 2.24 -5.19 3.51
N THR A 75 2.72 -4.02 3.06
CA THR A 75 3.94 -3.36 3.58
C THR A 75 3.87 -3.19 5.09
N VAL A 76 2.75 -2.67 5.61
CA VAL A 76 2.60 -2.46 7.05
C VAL A 76 2.65 -3.78 7.82
N ARG A 77 2.00 -4.84 7.31
CA ARG A 77 1.89 -6.14 7.99
C ARG A 77 3.13 -7.01 7.87
N HIS A 78 3.78 -7.01 6.71
CA HIS A 78 4.81 -7.99 6.35
C HIS A 78 6.21 -7.40 6.26
N VAL A 79 6.34 -6.07 6.24
CA VAL A 79 7.65 -5.39 6.26
C VAL A 79 7.79 -4.58 7.54
N LEU A 80 6.92 -3.57 7.74
CA LEU A 80 7.08 -2.65 8.87
C LEU A 80 6.91 -3.33 10.23
N ALA A 81 5.83 -4.10 10.43
CA ALA A 81 5.60 -4.79 11.70
C ALA A 81 6.78 -5.69 12.12
N PRO A 82 7.28 -6.63 11.30
CA PRO A 82 8.43 -7.46 11.67
C PRO A 82 9.72 -6.66 11.84
N THR A 83 9.95 -5.59 11.07
CA THR A 83 11.09 -4.69 11.30
C THR A 83 11.00 -4.04 12.68
N LEU A 84 9.84 -3.55 13.08
CA LEU A 84 9.64 -2.96 14.40
C LEU A 84 9.79 -3.99 15.52
N ASP A 85 9.39 -5.25 15.30
CA ASP A 85 9.62 -6.33 16.26
C ASP A 85 11.12 -6.65 16.42
N ALA A 86 11.84 -6.73 15.30
CA ALA A 86 13.29 -6.96 15.31
C ALA A 86 14.05 -5.84 16.02
N VAL A 87 13.70 -4.57 15.77
CA VAL A 87 14.35 -3.42 16.40
C VAL A 87 14.01 -3.35 17.91
N ALA A 88 12.77 -3.70 18.29
CA ALA A 88 12.39 -3.83 19.70
C ALA A 88 13.17 -4.94 20.40
N ALA A 89 13.35 -6.10 19.75
CA ALA A 89 14.16 -7.20 20.27
C ALA A 89 15.66 -6.80 20.40
N ALA A 90 16.14 -5.86 19.60
CA ALA A 90 17.46 -5.25 19.71
C ALA A 90 17.56 -4.14 20.79
N GLY A 91 16.47 -3.88 21.53
CA GLY A 91 16.45 -2.94 22.66
C GLY A 91 15.95 -1.54 22.34
N VAL A 92 15.43 -1.30 21.12
CA VAL A 92 14.89 0.01 20.72
C VAL A 92 13.41 -0.13 20.35
N ASP A 93 12.50 0.45 21.14
CA ASP A 93 11.07 0.47 20.79
C ASP A 93 10.70 1.75 20.03
N LEU A 94 10.42 1.61 18.73
CA LEU A 94 10.02 2.72 17.86
C LEU A 94 8.50 2.98 17.86
N ARG A 95 7.68 2.07 18.43
CA ARG A 95 6.22 2.19 18.39
C ARG A 95 5.67 3.42 19.11
N PRO A 96 6.20 3.84 20.27
CA PRO A 96 5.74 5.07 20.93
C PRO A 96 5.95 6.31 20.05
N GLY A 97 7.11 6.40 19.38
CA GLY A 97 7.41 7.50 18.46
C GLY A 97 6.45 7.54 17.27
N LEU A 98 6.15 6.38 16.66
CA LEU A 98 5.18 6.30 15.57
C LEU A 98 3.76 6.71 16.00
N ARG A 99 3.35 6.37 17.23
CA ARG A 99 2.04 6.81 17.77
C ARG A 99 2.00 8.32 17.95
N ALA A 100 3.05 8.91 18.53
CA ALA A 100 3.15 10.36 18.69
C ALA A 100 3.10 11.08 17.33
N ALA A 101 3.88 10.61 16.35
CA ALA A 101 3.87 11.16 15.00
C ALA A 101 2.48 11.09 14.34
N ALA A 102 1.75 9.98 14.52
CA ALA A 102 0.39 9.85 14.01
C ALA A 102 -0.60 10.83 14.67
N ASP A 103 -0.46 11.06 15.98
CA ASP A 103 -1.29 12.01 16.72
C ASP A 103 -0.99 13.47 16.31
N ASP A 104 0.28 13.80 16.09
CA ASP A 104 0.68 15.13 15.60
C ASP A 104 0.18 15.37 14.18
N ALA A 105 0.29 14.39 13.27
CA ALA A 105 -0.26 14.50 11.93
C ALA A 105 -1.77 14.78 11.92
N ARG A 106 -2.55 14.07 12.77
CA ARG A 106 -4.00 14.33 12.92
C ARG A 106 -4.28 15.72 13.46
N ARG A 107 -3.50 16.16 14.44
CA ARG A 107 -3.65 17.48 15.07
C ARG A 107 -3.40 18.60 14.07
N ASP A 108 -2.36 18.48 13.25
CA ASP A 108 -1.96 19.53 12.32
C ASP A 108 -2.87 19.60 11.10
N LEU A 109 -3.28 18.47 10.54
CA LEU A 109 -4.23 18.46 9.42
C LEU A 109 -5.63 18.98 9.82
N ASN A 110 -6.03 18.81 11.08
CA ASN A 110 -7.29 19.36 11.59
C ASN A 110 -7.25 20.88 11.86
N LYS A 111 -6.07 21.53 11.83
CA LYS A 111 -5.95 22.99 11.94
C LYS A 111 -6.03 23.71 10.60
N VAL A 112 -5.89 22.96 9.50
CA VAL A 112 -5.89 23.49 8.12
C VAL A 112 -7.30 23.43 7.50
N ASN A 113 -8.25 22.80 8.19
CA ASN A 113 -9.69 22.84 7.90
C ASN A 113 -10.42 23.79 8.86
#